data_AF-A0A369T0N7-F1
#
_entry.id   AF-A0A369T0N7-F1
#
_cell.length_a   1.000
_cell.length_b   1.000
_cell.length_c   1.000
_cell.angle_alpha   90.00
_cell.angle_beta   90.00
_cell.angle_gamma   90.00
#
_symmetry.space_group_name_H-M   'P 1'
#
loop_
_entity.id
_entity.type
_entity.pdbx_description
1 polymer ?
#
loop_
_entity_poly.entity_id
_entity_poly.type
_entity_poly.pdbx_seq_one_letter_code
_entity_poly.pdbx_strand_id
1 'polypeptide(L)'
;MTFDRTARQQALAGGISVGSEEVTAGTLTGRFVDLVDGERVLVSNFHVFEGRPGETAILQPAPYDGGRKPKDAVGILKRYIELEQREKFPWWKRLLCAIFGWLLEEWCTPEALPSRLDAACAKFTASDRSLEGGVYLDDGSIIRPKGAHSGDGIGGKKVWKSGRTTGITTGVVETDAAKVKVWYGDRWIIFEDIILVRGVARGGDSGSPVFLMSGEGPSEEDQICGILFAGSTDFFAACKYKYLKELLKVEWLP
;
A
#
# COMPACT_ATOMS: atom_id res chain seq x y z
N MET A 1 21.25 2.26 19.60
CA MET A 1 21.02 3.16 18.45
C MET A 1 19.66 2.80 17.89
N THR A 2 18.80 3.79 17.63
CA THR A 2 17.51 3.56 16.96
C THR A 2 17.76 3.00 15.56
N PHE A 3 16.99 2.00 15.15
CA PHE A 3 17.10 1.42 13.81
C PHE A 3 16.80 2.46 12.73
N ASP A 4 17.71 2.61 11.75
CA ASP A 4 17.53 3.55 10.65
C ASP A 4 16.72 2.90 9.52
N ARG A 5 15.43 3.23 9.48
CA ARG A 5 14.47 2.75 8.47
C ARG A 5 14.71 3.34 7.08
N THR A 6 15.52 4.40 6.97
CA THR A 6 15.85 5.09 5.72
C THR A 6 17.19 4.64 5.13
N ALA A 7 18.01 3.93 5.91
CA ALA A 7 19.25 3.36 5.43
C ALA A 7 19.03 2.16 4.49
N ARG A 8 20.10 1.83 3.76
CA ARG A 8 20.21 0.59 2.99
C ARG A 8 20.16 -0.62 3.92
N GLN A 9 19.25 -1.54 3.62
CA GLN A 9 19.09 -2.80 4.36
C GLN A 9 19.56 -3.98 3.51
N GLN A 10 20.23 -4.94 4.16
CA GLN A 10 20.61 -6.23 3.56
C GLN A 10 19.42 -7.19 3.54
N ALA A 11 18.63 -7.19 4.62
CA ALA A 11 17.38 -7.94 4.75
C ALA A 11 16.20 -6.99 4.56
N LEU A 12 15.42 -7.18 3.50
CA LEU A 12 14.22 -6.40 3.23
C LEU A 12 13.02 -7.04 3.93
N ALA A 13 12.44 -6.31 4.86
CA ALA A 13 11.20 -6.65 5.56
C ALA A 13 10.35 -5.38 5.69
N GLY A 14 9.07 -5.50 6.10
CA GLY A 14 8.15 -4.37 6.15
C GLY A 14 8.62 -3.24 7.08
N GLY A 15 8.17 -2.02 6.81
CA GLY A 15 8.42 -0.84 7.66
C GLY A 15 9.68 -0.02 7.33
N ILE A 16 10.34 -0.28 6.20
CA ILE A 16 11.53 0.45 5.74
C ILE A 16 11.24 1.27 4.49
N SER A 17 12.11 2.22 4.19
CA SER A 17 12.07 3.05 2.99
C SER A 17 12.13 2.20 1.72
N VAL A 18 11.19 2.47 0.80
CA VAL A 18 11.16 1.90 -0.55
C VAL A 18 10.45 2.88 -1.49
N GLY A 19 10.76 2.82 -2.78
CA GLY A 19 10.02 3.57 -3.79
C GLY A 19 10.46 3.20 -5.19
N SER A 20 9.64 3.50 -6.20
CA SER A 20 10.11 3.45 -7.58
C SER A 20 11.12 4.55 -7.87
N GLU A 21 11.85 4.42 -8.98
CA GLU A 21 12.75 5.46 -9.46
C GLU A 21 12.05 6.77 -9.88
N GLU A 22 10.72 6.76 -10.01
CA GLU A 22 9.92 7.90 -10.48
C GLU A 22 9.34 8.76 -9.33
N VAL A 23 9.38 8.27 -8.09
CA VAL A 23 8.72 8.94 -6.94
C VAL A 23 9.71 9.35 -5.85
N THR A 24 9.20 10.03 -4.83
CA THR A 24 9.99 10.45 -3.66
C THR A 24 10.34 9.25 -2.78
N ALA A 25 9.40 8.78 -1.95
CA ALA A 25 9.59 7.66 -1.04
C ALA A 25 8.30 7.25 -0.31
N GLY A 26 8.20 5.97 0.01
CA GLY A 26 7.21 5.43 0.93
C GLY A 26 7.78 4.27 1.74
N THR A 27 6.90 3.41 2.20
CA THR A 27 7.20 2.30 3.11
C THR A 27 6.92 0.96 2.43
N LEU A 28 7.84 0.01 2.61
CA LEU A 28 7.64 -1.38 2.20
C LEU A 28 6.58 -2.02 3.12
N THR A 29 5.48 -2.51 2.55
CA THR A 29 4.46 -3.25 3.32
C THR A 29 5.04 -4.55 3.85
N GLY A 30 5.79 -5.26 3.01
CA GLY A 30 6.48 -6.48 3.37
C GLY A 30 6.56 -7.45 2.20
N ARG A 31 6.80 -8.72 2.52
CA ARG A 31 6.89 -9.82 1.56
C ARG A 31 5.53 -10.49 1.38
N PHE A 32 5.19 -10.74 0.13
CA PHE A 32 3.97 -11.44 -0.26
C PHE A 32 4.29 -12.53 -1.27
N VAL A 33 3.37 -13.48 -1.44
CA VAL A 33 3.31 -14.37 -2.60
C VAL A 33 2.34 -13.80 -3.63
N ASP A 34 2.74 -13.78 -4.89
CA ASP A 34 1.85 -13.49 -6.01
C ASP A 34 0.99 -14.72 -6.32
N LEU A 35 -0.32 -14.59 -6.20
CA LEU A 35 -1.26 -15.70 -6.44
C LEU A 35 -1.45 -16.02 -7.93
N VAL A 36 -0.89 -15.21 -8.83
CA VAL A 36 -0.95 -15.44 -10.27
C VAL A 36 0.11 -16.45 -10.72
N ASP A 37 1.33 -16.38 -10.18
CA ASP A 37 2.46 -17.21 -10.63
C ASP A 37 3.34 -17.78 -9.50
N GLY A 38 3.00 -17.52 -8.24
CA GLY A 38 3.70 -18.07 -7.07
C GLY A 38 5.01 -17.35 -6.73
N GLU A 39 5.38 -16.28 -7.43
CA GLU A 39 6.60 -15.53 -7.13
C GLU A 39 6.52 -14.77 -5.80
N ARG A 40 7.67 -14.61 -5.14
CA ARG A 40 7.78 -13.69 -3.99
C ARG A 40 7.88 -12.25 -4.50
N VAL A 41 7.03 -11.38 -3.96
CA VAL A 41 6.92 -9.99 -4.39
C VAL A 41 7.03 -9.03 -3.21
N LEU A 42 7.53 -7.82 -3.49
CA LEU A 42 7.40 -6.67 -2.62
C LEU A 42 6.03 -6.04 -2.85
N VAL A 43 5.42 -5.47 -1.81
CA VAL A 43 4.17 -4.70 -1.90
C VAL A 43 4.33 -3.34 -1.22
N SER A 44 3.77 -2.30 -1.83
CA SER A 44 3.57 -0.96 -1.26
C SER A 44 2.34 -0.32 -1.90
N ASN A 45 2.05 0.95 -1.60
CA ASN A 45 1.04 1.70 -2.36
C ASN A 45 1.47 1.86 -3.82
N PHE A 46 0.52 1.99 -4.73
CA PHE A 46 0.82 2.27 -6.12
C PHE A 46 1.51 3.61 -6.28
N HIS A 47 1.09 4.66 -5.57
CA HIS A 47 1.79 5.95 -5.62
C HIS A 47 3.21 5.94 -5.02
N VAL A 48 3.62 4.84 -4.37
CA VAL A 48 5.01 4.62 -3.92
C VAL A 48 5.81 3.82 -4.94
N PHE A 49 5.16 2.99 -5.75
CA PHE A 49 5.77 2.15 -6.78
C PHE A 49 5.52 2.64 -8.21
N GLU A 50 4.95 3.85 -8.37
CA GLU A 50 4.46 4.42 -9.61
C GLU A 50 5.42 4.19 -10.79
N GLY A 51 4.86 3.80 -11.93
CA GLY A 51 5.62 3.56 -13.15
C GLY A 51 4.99 2.51 -14.06
N ARG A 52 5.82 1.95 -14.94
CA ARG A 52 5.44 0.98 -15.96
C ARG A 52 5.82 -0.46 -15.56
N PRO A 53 4.85 -1.38 -15.49
CA PRO A 53 5.11 -2.79 -15.23
C PRO A 53 6.15 -3.39 -16.20
N GLY A 54 7.10 -4.15 -15.66
CA GLY A 54 8.19 -4.77 -16.42
C GLY A 54 9.39 -3.86 -16.70
N GLU A 55 9.28 -2.55 -16.47
CA GLU A 55 10.31 -1.58 -16.82
C GLU A 55 10.83 -0.80 -15.60
N THR A 56 9.92 -0.30 -14.76
CA THR A 56 10.27 0.59 -13.65
C THR A 56 10.96 -0.16 -12.51
N ALA A 57 12.13 0.34 -12.12
CA ALA A 57 12.89 -0.20 -11.00
C ALA A 57 12.31 0.24 -9.65
N ILE A 58 12.28 -0.68 -8.70
CA ILE A 58 11.99 -0.41 -7.28
C ILE A 58 13.30 -0.37 -6.50
N LEU A 59 13.51 0.69 -5.74
CA LEU A 59 14.74 0.96 -5.00
C LEU A 59 14.56 0.78 -3.49
N GLN A 60 15.59 0.25 -2.83
CA GLN A 60 15.73 0.24 -1.36
C GLN A 60 17.13 0.74 -0.96
N PRO A 61 17.24 1.88 -0.25
CA PRO A 61 16.14 2.78 0.13
C PRO A 61 15.55 3.51 -1.09
N ALA A 62 14.45 4.22 -0.89
CA ALA A 62 13.81 5.04 -1.94
C ALA A 62 14.72 6.18 -2.44
N PRO A 63 14.45 6.80 -3.61
CA PRO A 63 15.24 7.93 -4.13
C PRO A 63 15.40 9.09 -3.15
N TYR A 64 14.31 9.51 -2.49
CA TYR A 64 14.33 10.62 -1.52
C TYR A 64 15.24 10.33 -0.31
N ASP A 65 15.35 9.06 0.08
CA ASP A 65 16.20 8.60 1.18
C ASP A 65 17.62 8.21 0.71
N GLY A 66 17.99 8.57 -0.53
CA GLY A 66 19.36 8.43 -1.06
C GLY A 66 19.62 7.20 -1.93
N GLY A 67 18.61 6.39 -2.23
CA GLY A 67 18.73 5.24 -3.14
C GLY A 67 19.03 5.66 -4.58
N ARG A 68 19.90 4.90 -5.27
CA ARG A 68 20.28 5.19 -6.66
C ARG A 68 20.35 3.95 -7.53
N LYS A 69 19.84 4.03 -8.76
CA LYS A 69 20.04 3.01 -9.80
C LYS A 69 21.49 3.06 -10.34
N PRO A 70 22.13 1.92 -10.64
CA PRO A 70 21.62 0.55 -10.47
C PRO A 70 21.81 -0.01 -9.06
N LYS A 71 22.60 0.64 -8.20
CA LYS A 71 23.09 0.11 -6.92
C LYS A 71 21.99 -0.27 -5.91
N ASP A 72 20.84 0.39 -5.96
CA ASP A 72 19.74 0.21 -5.01
C ASP A 72 18.52 -0.50 -5.60
N ALA A 73 18.59 -0.94 -6.86
CA ALA A 73 17.48 -1.65 -7.48
C ALA A 73 17.30 -3.02 -6.84
N VAL A 74 16.14 -3.23 -6.21
CA VAL A 74 15.79 -4.48 -5.52
C VAL A 74 14.65 -5.25 -6.18
N GLY A 75 13.92 -4.59 -7.08
CA GLY A 75 12.83 -5.21 -7.80
C GLY A 75 12.43 -4.44 -9.05
N ILE A 76 11.47 -4.99 -9.77
CA ILE A 76 10.86 -4.40 -10.95
C ILE A 76 9.35 -4.41 -10.74
N LEU A 77 8.69 -3.27 -10.98
CA LEU A 77 7.23 -3.16 -10.90
C LEU A 77 6.55 -4.24 -11.74
N LYS A 78 5.57 -4.95 -11.16
CA LYS A 78 4.90 -6.09 -11.80
C LYS A 78 3.43 -5.83 -12.08
N ARG A 79 2.70 -5.27 -11.12
CA ARG A 79 1.25 -5.02 -11.21
C ARG A 79 0.84 -3.94 -10.23
N TYR A 80 -0.18 -3.17 -10.57
CA TYR A 80 -0.81 -2.20 -9.68
C TYR A 80 -2.32 -2.19 -9.87
N ILE A 81 -3.03 -1.58 -8.92
CA ILE A 81 -4.45 -1.28 -9.05
C ILE A 81 -4.60 0.15 -9.56
N GLU A 82 -5.21 0.28 -10.75
CA GLU A 82 -5.52 1.58 -11.32
C GLU A 82 -6.49 2.33 -10.40
N LEU A 83 -6.10 3.55 -10.02
CA LEU A 83 -6.93 4.44 -9.24
C LEU A 83 -7.94 5.12 -10.16
N GLU A 84 -9.16 5.33 -9.66
CA GLU A 84 -10.24 6.01 -10.39
C GLU A 84 -10.74 5.24 -11.63
N GLN A 85 -11.32 4.07 -11.38
CA GLN A 85 -12.01 3.32 -12.42
C GLN A 85 -13.25 4.09 -12.88
N ARG A 86 -13.45 4.19 -14.19
CA ARG A 86 -14.68 4.74 -14.77
C ARG A 86 -15.64 3.63 -15.16
N GLU A 87 -16.93 3.86 -14.98
CA GLU A 87 -17.94 2.91 -15.42
C GLU A 87 -17.79 2.61 -16.92
N LYS A 88 -17.69 1.33 -17.29
CA LYS A 88 -17.67 0.93 -18.70
C LYS A 88 -19.08 0.95 -19.23
N PHE A 89 -19.39 1.89 -20.12
CA PHE A 89 -20.69 1.91 -20.77
C PHE A 89 -20.95 0.64 -21.60
N PRO A 90 -22.17 0.09 -21.54
CA PRO A 90 -22.61 -0.95 -22.47
C PRO A 90 -22.40 -0.51 -23.92
N TRP A 91 -22.19 -1.47 -24.83
CA TRP A 91 -21.88 -1.20 -26.23
C TRP A 91 -22.92 -0.31 -26.93
N TRP A 92 -24.20 -0.47 -26.60
CA TRP A 92 -25.30 0.33 -27.15
C TRP A 92 -25.24 1.79 -26.66
N LYS A 93 -24.88 2.00 -25.39
CA LYS A 93 -24.71 3.34 -24.80
C LYS A 93 -23.48 4.03 -25.40
N ARG A 94 -22.39 3.29 -25.64
CA ARG A 94 -21.21 3.81 -26.36
C ARG A 94 -21.57 4.28 -27.78
N LEU A 95 -22.39 3.51 -28.50
CA LEU A 95 -22.85 3.87 -29.84
C LEU A 95 -23.72 5.13 -29.83
N LEU A 96 -24.67 5.23 -28.89
CA LEU A 96 -25.52 6.42 -28.74
C LEU A 96 -24.68 7.67 -28.36
N CYS A 97 -23.73 7.53 -27.45
CA CYS A 97 -22.84 8.62 -27.06
C CYS A 97 -21.86 9.04 -28.17
N ALA A 98 -21.47 8.13 -29.06
CA ALA A 98 -20.66 8.49 -30.23
C ALA A 98 -21.45 9.33 -31.26
N ILE A 99 -22.77 9.16 -31.34
CA ILE A 99 -23.64 9.84 -32.31
C ILE A 99 -24.22 11.14 -31.72
N PHE A 100 -24.64 11.11 -30.45
CA PHE A 100 -25.37 12.18 -29.78
C PHE A 100 -24.62 12.79 -28.58
N GLY A 101 -23.34 12.44 -28.38
CA GLY A 101 -22.58 12.87 -27.20
C GLY A 101 -22.54 14.37 -26.98
N TRP A 102 -22.55 15.16 -28.07
CA TRP A 102 -22.59 16.62 -28.03
C TRP A 102 -23.93 17.20 -27.53
N LEU A 103 -25.00 16.41 -27.55
CA LEU A 103 -26.34 16.77 -27.04
C LEU A 103 -26.59 16.22 -25.63
N LEU A 104 -25.84 15.19 -25.21
CA LEU A 104 -26.08 14.40 -24.00
C LEU A 104 -24.80 14.24 -23.16
N GLU A 105 -24.04 15.32 -23.00
CA GLU A 105 -22.70 15.30 -22.39
C GLU A 105 -22.68 14.69 -20.98
N GLU A 106 -23.61 15.10 -20.11
CA GLU A 106 -23.73 14.52 -18.75
C GLU A 106 -24.07 13.02 -18.79
N TRP A 107 -24.98 12.59 -19.66
CA TRP A 107 -25.38 11.17 -19.77
C TRP A 107 -24.30 10.27 -20.38
N CYS A 108 -23.41 10.90 -21.16
CA CYS A 108 -22.30 10.28 -21.86
C CYS A 108 -20.95 10.42 -21.13
N THR A 109 -20.95 10.96 -19.92
CA THR A 109 -19.78 11.01 -19.04
C THR A 109 -19.84 9.85 -18.05
N PRO A 110 -18.91 8.87 -18.11
CA PRO A 110 -18.86 7.80 -17.13
C PRO A 110 -18.62 8.34 -15.71
N GLU A 111 -19.40 7.86 -14.75
CA GLU A 111 -19.15 8.17 -13.35
C GLU A 111 -17.84 7.53 -12.89
N ALA A 112 -17.08 8.26 -12.08
CA ALA A 112 -15.91 7.73 -11.39
C ALA A 112 -16.37 6.82 -10.25
N LEU A 113 -15.97 5.55 -10.30
CA LEU A 113 -16.25 4.58 -9.25
C LEU A 113 -15.23 4.79 -8.11
N PRO A 114 -15.68 4.77 -6.83
CA PRO A 114 -14.77 4.84 -5.70
C PRO A 114 -13.72 3.74 -5.74
N SER A 115 -12.48 4.11 -5.41
CA SER A 115 -11.38 3.16 -5.28
C SER A 115 -11.42 2.47 -3.91
N ARG A 116 -10.91 1.24 -3.82
CA ARG A 116 -10.87 0.49 -2.55
C ARG A 116 -9.46 0.10 -2.13
N LEU A 117 -8.52 0.21 -3.07
CA LEU A 117 -7.15 -0.19 -2.88
C LEU A 117 -6.22 0.71 -3.68
N ASP A 118 -5.24 1.27 -2.98
CA ASP A 118 -4.04 1.85 -3.55
C ASP A 118 -2.88 0.91 -3.23
N ALA A 119 -2.50 0.07 -4.19
CA ALA A 119 -1.41 -0.89 -4.02
C ALA A 119 -0.80 -1.32 -5.33
N ALA A 120 0.48 -1.67 -5.26
CA ALA A 120 1.24 -2.30 -6.32
C ALA A 120 2.15 -3.38 -5.76
N CYS A 121 2.47 -4.35 -6.60
CA CYS A 121 3.47 -5.37 -6.31
C CYS A 121 4.62 -5.32 -7.32
N ALA A 122 5.81 -5.67 -6.85
CA ALA A 122 7.03 -5.71 -7.63
C ALA A 122 7.71 -7.06 -7.46
N LYS A 123 8.25 -7.60 -8.56
CA LYS A 123 9.09 -8.79 -8.53
C LYS A 123 10.40 -8.45 -7.84
N PHE A 124 10.80 -9.25 -6.85
CA PHE A 124 12.10 -9.11 -6.23
C PHE A 124 13.19 -9.68 -7.15
N THR A 125 14.26 -8.91 -7.38
CA THR A 125 15.33 -9.26 -8.35
C THR A 125 16.74 -9.06 -7.81
N ALA A 126 16.93 -8.48 -6.63
CA ALA A 126 18.26 -8.30 -6.05
C ALA A 126 18.92 -9.65 -5.73
N SER A 127 20.21 -9.75 -6.07
CA SER A 127 21.07 -10.91 -5.77
C SER A 127 21.97 -10.67 -4.56
N ASP A 128 22.19 -9.41 -4.19
CA ASP A 128 23.03 -8.97 -3.06
C ASP A 128 22.23 -8.74 -1.77
N ARG A 129 20.93 -9.05 -1.78
CA ARG A 129 20.01 -8.83 -0.65
C ARG A 129 19.02 -9.98 -0.51
N SER A 130 18.40 -10.08 0.65
CA SER A 130 17.31 -11.03 0.88
C SER A 130 15.96 -10.32 1.06
N LEU A 131 14.88 -10.99 0.63
CA LEU A 131 13.51 -10.60 0.94
C LEU A 131 12.98 -11.47 2.07
N GLU A 132 13.01 -10.92 3.27
CA GLU A 132 12.56 -11.55 4.50
C GLU A 132 11.06 -11.36 4.71
N GLY A 133 10.47 -12.31 5.42
CA GLY A 133 9.11 -12.17 5.93
C GLY A 133 9.10 -11.33 7.21
N GLY A 134 7.95 -10.76 7.51
CA GLY A 134 7.76 -9.94 8.72
C GLY A 134 8.02 -8.44 8.53
N VAL A 135 8.17 -7.75 9.65
CA VAL A 135 8.21 -6.28 9.75
C VAL A 135 9.22 -5.86 10.80
N TYR A 136 9.96 -4.79 10.52
CA TYR A 136 10.91 -4.19 11.46
C TYR A 136 10.21 -3.47 12.62
N LEU A 137 10.69 -3.75 13.83
CA LEU A 137 10.45 -2.96 15.05
C LEU A 137 11.48 -1.83 15.15
N ASP A 138 11.26 -0.89 16.05
CA ASP A 138 12.10 0.32 16.20
C ASP A 138 13.51 0.03 16.76
N ASP A 139 13.70 -1.14 17.37
CA ASP A 139 15.00 -1.66 17.80
C ASP A 139 15.77 -2.38 16.68
N GLY A 140 15.15 -2.55 15.50
CA GLY A 140 15.74 -3.22 14.33
C GLY A 140 15.53 -4.73 14.29
N SER A 141 14.85 -5.32 15.28
CA SER A 141 14.40 -6.71 15.19
C SER A 141 13.26 -6.87 14.19
N ILE A 142 13.10 -8.08 13.63
CA ILE A 142 12.01 -8.40 12.70
C ILE A 142 11.01 -9.32 13.41
N ILE A 143 9.78 -8.83 13.58
CA ILE A 143 8.63 -9.62 14.05
C ILE A 143 7.90 -10.24 12.85
N ARG A 144 7.34 -11.44 13.01
CA ARG A 144 6.67 -12.19 11.92
C ARG A 144 5.21 -12.53 12.25
N PRO A 145 4.30 -11.54 12.19
CA PRO A 145 2.88 -11.77 12.43
C PRO A 145 2.33 -12.77 11.42
N LYS A 146 1.85 -13.92 11.89
CA LYS A 146 1.53 -15.06 11.00
C LYS A 146 0.17 -14.94 10.33
N GLY A 147 -0.73 -14.17 10.92
CA GLY A 147 -2.11 -14.07 10.48
C GLY A 147 -2.37 -12.91 9.52
N ALA A 148 -3.49 -13.03 8.80
CA ALA A 148 -4.08 -11.93 8.07
C ALA A 148 -5.58 -11.86 8.40
N HIS A 149 -6.10 -10.65 8.46
CA HIS A 149 -7.49 -10.33 8.76
C HIS A 149 -8.08 -9.57 7.57
N SER A 150 -9.36 -9.77 7.22
CA SER A 150 -9.94 -9.12 6.03
C SER A 150 -9.89 -7.59 6.10
N GLY A 151 -9.98 -7.06 7.32
CA GLY A 151 -10.14 -5.64 7.62
C GLY A 151 -11.58 -5.26 7.96
N ASP A 152 -12.52 -6.21 7.97
CA ASP A 152 -13.94 -5.98 8.29
C ASP A 152 -14.28 -6.27 9.75
N GLY A 153 -15.23 -5.55 10.34
CA GLY A 153 -15.70 -5.79 11.71
C GLY A 153 -14.68 -5.42 12.79
N ILE A 154 -13.72 -4.55 12.48
CA ILE A 154 -12.64 -4.15 13.41
C ILE A 154 -12.85 -2.77 14.06
N GLY A 155 -14.03 -2.16 13.90
CA GLY A 155 -14.38 -0.91 14.58
C GLY A 155 -14.15 -0.99 16.10
N GLY A 156 -13.52 0.03 16.67
CA GLY A 156 -13.15 0.11 18.09
C GLY A 156 -11.94 -0.73 18.50
N LYS A 157 -11.35 -1.53 17.61
CA LYS A 157 -10.17 -2.35 17.93
C LYS A 157 -8.88 -1.52 17.85
N LYS A 158 -7.86 -1.95 18.58
CA LYS A 158 -6.50 -1.39 18.51
C LYS A 158 -5.76 -1.96 17.30
N VAL A 159 -4.97 -1.12 16.65
CA VAL A 159 -4.07 -1.49 15.56
C VAL A 159 -2.70 -0.86 15.78
N TRP A 160 -1.68 -1.43 15.16
CA TRP A 160 -0.39 -0.77 14.99
C TRP A 160 0.03 -0.77 13.53
N LYS A 161 0.90 0.17 13.18
CA LYS A 161 1.53 0.25 11.86
C LYS A 161 3.03 0.38 12.00
N SER A 162 3.79 -0.03 10.98
CA SER A 162 5.25 0.18 10.91
C SER A 162 5.60 1.02 9.69
N GLY A 163 6.07 2.24 9.90
CA GLY A 163 6.33 3.19 8.82
C GLY A 163 7.76 3.69 8.81
N ARG A 164 8.30 3.97 7.63
CA ARG A 164 9.66 4.47 7.49
C ARG A 164 9.87 5.85 8.13
N THR A 165 8.82 6.64 8.26
CA THR A 165 8.89 8.02 8.79
C THR A 165 8.63 8.06 10.29
N THR A 166 7.52 7.48 10.75
CA THR A 166 7.12 7.57 12.17
C THR A 166 7.37 6.31 12.97
N GLY A 167 7.99 5.27 12.39
CA GLY A 167 8.30 4.03 13.09
C GLY A 167 7.04 3.24 13.43
N ILE A 168 7.04 2.58 14.60
CA ILE A 168 5.84 1.94 15.14
C ILE A 168 4.93 3.00 15.76
N THR A 169 3.68 3.07 15.30
CA THR A 169 2.64 3.82 16.01
C THR A 169 1.42 2.93 16.22
N THR A 170 0.69 3.18 17.30
CA THR A 170 -0.57 2.52 17.63
C THR A 170 -1.74 3.48 17.43
N GLY A 171 -2.93 2.92 17.26
CA GLY A 171 -4.16 3.69 17.11
C GLY A 171 -5.40 2.84 17.37
N VAL A 172 -6.55 3.49 17.34
CA VAL A 172 -7.86 2.84 17.49
C VAL A 172 -8.65 3.05 16.21
N VAL A 173 -9.24 1.97 15.69
CA VAL A 173 -10.10 2.04 14.50
C VAL A 173 -11.40 2.76 14.88
N GLU A 174 -11.64 3.92 14.26
CA GLU A 174 -12.90 4.66 14.42
C GLU A 174 -14.02 3.98 13.63
N THR A 175 -13.71 3.60 12.39
CA THR A 175 -14.60 2.84 11.52
C THR A 175 -13.77 2.09 10.50
N ASP A 176 -14.27 0.93 10.07
CA ASP A 176 -13.73 0.13 9.00
C ASP A 176 -14.52 0.27 7.69
N ALA A 177 -15.46 1.20 7.59
CA ALA A 177 -16.28 1.41 6.39
C ALA A 177 -16.28 2.89 5.93
N ALA A 178 -15.17 3.59 6.13
CA ALA A 178 -15.07 5.01 5.80
C ALA A 178 -15.13 5.25 4.28
N LYS A 179 -15.72 6.39 3.91
CA LYS A 179 -15.57 7.01 2.59
C LYS A 179 -14.71 8.26 2.74
N VAL A 180 -13.56 8.28 2.08
CA VAL A 180 -12.57 9.37 2.21
C VAL A 180 -12.21 9.94 0.85
N LYS A 181 -11.88 11.22 0.81
CA LYS A 181 -11.41 11.91 -0.40
C LYS A 181 -9.97 12.34 -0.17
N VAL A 182 -9.05 11.86 -1.01
CA VAL A 182 -7.60 12.00 -0.82
C VAL A 182 -6.98 12.71 -2.02
N TRP A 183 -6.07 13.66 -1.74
CA TRP A 183 -5.37 14.44 -2.77
C TRP A 183 -4.08 13.73 -3.17
N TYR A 184 -3.91 13.47 -4.46
CA TYR A 184 -2.73 12.81 -5.04
C TYR A 184 -1.76 13.78 -5.72
N GLY A 185 -1.90 15.08 -5.48
CA GLY A 185 -1.01 16.12 -6.02
C GLY A 185 -1.60 16.88 -7.21
N ASP A 186 -2.32 16.19 -8.08
CA ASP A 186 -2.96 16.74 -9.28
C ASP A 186 -4.50 16.59 -9.27
N ARG A 187 -5.00 15.58 -8.56
CA ARG A 187 -6.43 15.25 -8.49
C ARG A 187 -6.84 14.72 -7.12
N TRP A 188 -8.15 14.76 -6.89
CA TRP A 188 -8.78 14.13 -5.75
C TRP A 188 -9.35 12.77 -6.14
N ILE A 189 -9.07 11.75 -5.33
CA ILE A 189 -9.58 10.40 -5.53
C ILE A 189 -10.47 10.04 -4.34
N ILE A 190 -11.66 9.51 -4.64
CA ILE A 190 -12.59 9.03 -3.62
C ILE A 190 -12.31 7.55 -3.37
N PHE A 191 -12.14 7.20 -2.11
CA PHE A 191 -12.04 5.84 -1.64
C PHE A 191 -13.25 5.46 -0.78
N GLU A 192 -13.65 4.20 -0.82
CA GLU A 192 -14.68 3.62 0.02
C GLU A 192 -14.21 2.30 0.65
N ASP A 193 -14.95 1.86 1.67
CA ASP A 193 -14.63 0.65 2.44
C ASP A 193 -13.22 0.68 3.07
N ILE A 194 -12.89 1.85 3.63
CA ILE A 194 -11.58 2.17 4.19
C ILE A 194 -11.56 2.06 5.71
N ILE A 195 -10.45 1.56 6.25
CA ILE A 195 -10.15 1.59 7.68
C ILE A 195 -9.67 3.00 8.04
N LEU A 196 -10.42 3.71 8.87
CA LEU A 196 -10.03 4.99 9.45
C LEU A 196 -9.61 4.78 10.91
N VAL A 197 -8.39 5.18 11.23
CA VAL A 197 -7.77 4.99 12.54
C VAL A 197 -7.44 6.34 13.16
N ARG A 198 -7.83 6.56 14.41
CA ARG A 198 -7.27 7.62 15.23
C ARG A 198 -5.88 7.18 15.68
N GLY A 199 -4.86 7.82 15.15
CA GLY A 199 -3.47 7.42 15.31
C GLY A 199 -2.53 8.28 14.47
N VAL A 200 -1.24 8.19 14.78
CA VAL A 200 -0.21 9.05 14.19
C VAL A 200 0.35 8.44 12.91
N ALA A 201 0.36 9.22 11.83
CA ALA A 201 1.12 8.97 10.61
C ALA A 201 1.64 10.29 10.00
N ARG A 202 2.63 10.22 9.12
CA ARG A 202 3.14 11.38 8.37
C ARG A 202 3.45 11.00 6.93
N GLY A 203 3.69 12.01 6.09
CA GLY A 203 4.23 11.80 4.76
C GLY A 203 5.43 10.84 4.77
N GLY A 204 5.42 9.87 3.85
CA GLY A 204 6.38 8.76 3.80
C GLY A 204 5.94 7.47 4.49
N ASP A 205 4.94 7.50 5.39
CA ASP A 205 4.36 6.28 5.96
C ASP A 205 3.42 5.54 4.97
N SER A 206 3.12 6.11 3.80
CA SER A 206 2.40 5.42 2.73
C SER A 206 3.03 4.06 2.45
N GLY A 207 2.24 3.00 2.47
CA GLY A 207 2.66 1.62 2.30
C GLY A 207 2.94 0.90 3.62
N SER A 208 2.85 1.58 4.77
CA SER A 208 3.00 0.93 6.08
C SER A 208 2.00 -0.22 6.22
N PRO A 209 2.46 -1.44 6.58
CA PRO A 209 1.54 -2.50 6.97
C PRO A 209 0.84 -2.11 8.27
N VAL A 210 -0.45 -2.39 8.35
CA VAL A 210 -1.29 -2.17 9.53
C VAL A 210 -1.75 -3.51 10.05
N PHE A 211 -1.58 -3.74 11.35
CA PHE A 211 -1.87 -5.00 12.03
C PHE A 211 -2.92 -4.81 13.12
N LEU A 212 -3.89 -5.71 13.15
CA LEU A 212 -4.87 -5.85 14.22
C LEU A 212 -4.19 -6.44 15.46
N MET A 213 -4.28 -5.74 16.59
CA MET A 213 -3.62 -6.12 17.84
C MET A 213 -4.40 -7.21 18.57
N SER A 214 -3.70 -8.26 19.03
CA SER A 214 -4.22 -9.23 20.00
C SER A 214 -4.00 -8.81 21.46
N GLY A 215 -3.04 -7.90 21.71
CA GLY A 215 -2.65 -7.46 23.05
C GLY A 215 -2.30 -5.97 23.15
N GLU A 216 -1.38 -5.63 24.05
CA GLU A 216 -1.00 -4.23 24.34
C GLU A 216 0.14 -3.69 23.45
N GLY A 217 0.87 -4.56 22.76
CA GLY A 217 1.96 -4.18 21.86
C GLY A 217 2.09 -5.13 20.65
N PRO A 218 2.99 -4.82 19.69
CA PRO A 218 3.23 -5.67 18.53
C PRO A 218 3.55 -7.12 18.92
N SER A 219 2.87 -8.07 18.30
CA SER A 219 2.95 -9.51 18.57
C SER A 219 2.97 -10.33 17.29
N GLU A 220 3.53 -11.55 17.34
CA GLU A 220 3.43 -12.51 16.22
C GLU A 220 2.02 -13.09 16.04
N GLU A 221 1.16 -12.93 17.05
CA GLU A 221 -0.27 -13.29 17.00
C GLU A 221 -1.12 -12.25 16.26
N ASP A 222 -0.57 -11.05 16.05
CA ASP A 222 -1.27 -9.99 15.33
C ASP A 222 -1.50 -10.38 13.88
N GLN A 223 -2.49 -9.73 13.26
CA GLN A 223 -2.92 -10.05 11.91
C GLN A 223 -2.84 -8.84 11.02
N ILE A 224 -2.17 -8.94 9.87
CA ILE A 224 -2.19 -7.83 8.90
C ILE A 224 -3.63 -7.59 8.45
N CYS A 225 -4.12 -6.36 8.60
CA CYS A 225 -5.50 -6.00 8.29
C CYS A 225 -5.61 -4.92 7.22
N GLY A 226 -4.50 -4.25 6.88
CA GLY A 226 -4.50 -3.25 5.82
C GLY A 226 -3.14 -2.65 5.51
N ILE A 227 -3.17 -1.68 4.60
CA ILE A 227 -2.02 -0.90 4.13
C ILE A 227 -2.36 0.59 4.19
N LEU A 228 -1.59 1.36 4.97
CA LEU A 228 -1.79 2.80 5.13
C LEU A 228 -1.51 3.50 3.79
N PHE A 229 -2.38 4.42 3.35
CA PHE A 229 -2.18 5.18 2.10
C PHE A 229 -2.36 6.70 2.25
N ALA A 230 -2.95 7.16 3.35
CA ALA A 230 -3.06 8.58 3.67
C ALA A 230 -3.06 8.76 5.20
N GLY A 231 -2.55 9.89 5.69
CA GLY A 231 -2.59 10.15 7.13
C GLY A 231 -2.01 11.49 7.55
N SER A 232 -2.16 11.74 8.85
CA SER A 232 -1.82 12.96 9.57
C SER A 232 -1.42 12.60 11.00
N THR A 233 -1.12 13.61 11.82
CA THR A 233 -0.79 13.40 13.24
C THR A 233 -1.96 12.90 14.09
N ASP A 234 -3.20 13.01 13.61
CA ASP A 234 -4.39 12.65 14.39
C ASP A 234 -5.13 11.42 13.84
N PHE A 235 -5.09 11.23 12.52
CA PHE A 235 -5.74 10.11 11.84
C PHE A 235 -4.91 9.59 10.67
N PHE A 236 -5.07 8.30 10.40
CA PHE A 236 -4.64 7.70 9.13
C PHE A 236 -5.71 6.78 8.55
N ALA A 237 -5.64 6.61 7.23
CA ALA A 237 -6.52 5.78 6.43
C ALA A 237 -5.72 4.61 5.83
N ALA A 238 -6.30 3.42 5.89
CA ALA A 238 -5.71 2.19 5.36
C ALA A 238 -6.69 1.43 4.46
N CYS A 239 -6.21 0.98 3.31
CA CYS A 239 -6.95 0.04 2.46
C CYS A 239 -6.98 -1.34 3.13
N LYS A 240 -8.12 -2.02 3.05
CA LYS A 240 -8.30 -3.34 3.68
C LYS A 240 -7.45 -4.41 3.02
N TYR A 241 -6.90 -5.31 3.83
CA TYR A 241 -6.08 -6.42 3.36
C TYR A 241 -6.83 -7.34 2.38
N LYS A 242 -8.15 -7.56 2.56
CA LYS A 242 -8.94 -8.39 1.63
C LYS A 242 -8.78 -7.96 0.16
N TYR A 243 -8.66 -6.66 -0.11
CA TYR A 243 -8.50 -6.15 -1.46
C TYR A 243 -7.11 -6.43 -2.05
N LEU A 244 -6.06 -6.60 -1.23
CA LEU A 244 -4.76 -7.06 -1.72
C LEU A 244 -4.89 -8.46 -2.32
N LYS A 245 -5.65 -9.35 -1.67
CA LYS A 245 -5.91 -10.70 -2.16
C LYS A 245 -6.89 -10.73 -3.34
N GLU A 246 -7.99 -10.00 -3.23
CA GLU A 246 -9.08 -10.02 -4.22
C GLU A 246 -8.72 -9.28 -5.50
N LEU A 247 -8.07 -8.13 -5.41
CA LEU A 247 -7.79 -7.24 -6.55
C LEU A 247 -6.34 -7.37 -7.00
N LEU A 248 -5.38 -7.17 -6.10
CA LEU A 248 -3.95 -7.22 -6.45
C LEU A 248 -3.43 -8.65 -6.60
N LYS A 249 -4.18 -9.68 -6.15
CA LYS A 249 -3.82 -11.10 -6.23
C LYS A 249 -2.51 -11.41 -5.50
N VAL A 250 -2.34 -10.87 -4.29
CA VAL A 250 -1.20 -11.18 -3.42
C VAL A 250 -1.66 -11.65 -2.04
N GLU A 251 -0.87 -12.51 -1.40
CA GLU A 251 -1.13 -13.02 -0.05
C GLU A 251 0.09 -12.82 0.85
N TRP A 252 -0.17 -12.41 2.10
CA TRP A 252 0.86 -12.14 3.10
C TRP A 252 1.75 -13.36 3.32
N LEU A 253 3.07 -13.14 3.29
CA LEU A 253 4.06 -14.19 3.50
C LEU A 253 5.02 -13.80 4.64
N PRO A 254 4.66 -14.14 5.91
CA PRO A 254 5.39 -13.75 7.11
C PRO A 254 6.80 -14.32 7.20
#